data_AF-A0A971UCK8-F1
#
_entry.id   AF-A0A971UCK8-F1
#
_cell.length_a   1.000
_cell.length_b   1.000
_cell.length_c   1.000
_cell.angle_alpha   90.00
_cell.angle_beta   90.00
_cell.angle_gamma   90.00
#
_symmetry.space_group_name_H-M   'P 1'
#
loop_
_entity.id
_entity.type
_entity.pdbx_description
1 polymer ?
#
loop_
_entity_poly.entity_id
_entity_poly.type
_entity_poly.pdbx_seq_one_letter_code
_entity_poly.pdbx_strand_id
1 'polypeptide(L)' 'MKLLKRLIPFLLPILLLTGCGGGAPFTRTIYVPNGEPVRLRETIRSAKVWVLDENGKPVAGKMDLPEGWYCLPVPPEEE' A
#
# COMPACT_ATOMS: atom_id res chain seq x y z
N MET A 1 0.55 -40.03 12.45
CA MET A 1 1.74 -39.13 12.47
C MET A 1 2.81 -39.44 11.41
N LYS A 2 3.02 -40.70 10.98
CA LYS A 2 4.01 -41.03 9.92
C LYS A 2 3.63 -40.52 8.52
N LEU A 3 2.34 -40.52 8.16
CA LEU A 3 1.86 -39.96 6.89
C LEU A 3 2.02 -38.43 6.81
N LEU A 4 1.68 -37.70 7.88
CA LEU A 4 1.82 -36.25 7.92
C LEU A 4 3.27 -35.80 7.67
N LYS A 5 4.25 -36.51 8.27
CA LYS A 5 5.68 -36.24 8.06
C LYS A 5 6.16 -36.45 6.62
N ARG A 6 5.52 -37.33 5.85
CA ARG A 6 5.84 -37.56 4.42
C ARG A 6 5.27 -36.48 3.51
N LEU A 7 4.22 -35.78 3.94
CA LEU A 7 3.56 -34.71 3.18
C LEU A 7 4.20 -33.34 3.41
N ILE A 8 4.92 -33.14 4.52
CA ILE A 8 5.65 -31.90 4.84
C ILE A 8 6.58 -31.42 3.70
N PRO A 9 7.44 -32.25 3.07
CA PRO A 9 8.32 -31.76 1.99
C PRO A 9 7.56 -31.37 0.72
N PHE A 10 6.31 -31.81 0.55
CA PHE A 10 5.45 -31.41 -0.56
C PHE A 10 4.60 -30.17 -0.25
N LEU A 11 4.20 -29.99 1.00
CA LEU A 11 3.38 -28.85 1.44
C LEU A 11 4.22 -27.59 1.68
N LEU A 12 5.45 -27.73 2.15
CA LEU A 12 6.34 -26.61 2.47
C LEU A 12 6.68 -25.72 1.24
N PRO A 13 6.99 -26.26 0.04
CA PRO A 13 7.24 -25.45 -1.15
C PRO A 13 6.00 -24.71 -1.62
N ILE A 14 4.82 -25.35 -1.56
CA ILE A 14 3.54 -24.73 -1.93
C ILE A 14 3.25 -23.55 -1.00
N LEU A 15 3.46 -23.72 0.31
CA LEU A 15 3.27 -22.68 1.29
C LEU A 15 4.25 -21.50 1.08
N LEU A 16 5.52 -21.80 0.76
CA LEU A 16 6.55 -20.79 0.49
C LEU A 16 6.29 -20.01 -0.80
N LEU A 17 5.80 -20.68 -1.85
CA LEU A 17 5.41 -20.04 -3.11
C LEU A 17 4.20 -19.11 -2.95
N THR A 18 3.28 -19.44 -2.04
CA THR A 18 2.12 -18.57 -1.74
C THR A 18 2.40 -17.53 -0.65
N GLY A 19 3.43 -17.73 0.18
CA GLY A 19 3.67 -16.95 1.40
C GLY A 19 4.72 -15.84 1.28
N CYS A 20 5.64 -15.92 0.32
CA CYS A 20 6.72 -14.94 0.17
C CYS A 20 6.39 -13.74 -0.73
N GLY A 21 5.19 -13.69 -1.31
CA GLY A 21 4.69 -12.56 -2.08
C GLY A 21 3.49 -11.95 -1.40
N GLY A 22 3.69 -11.03 -0.46
CA GLY A 22 2.65 -10.18 0.13
C GLY A 22 1.96 -9.23 -0.87
N GLY A 23 2.02 -9.53 -2.17
CA GLY A 23 1.13 -9.04 -3.20
C GLY A 23 0.66 -10.26 -3.99
N ALA A 24 -0.64 -10.48 -4.07
CA ALA A 24 -1.20 -11.47 -4.98
C ALA A 24 -0.56 -11.30 -6.38
N PRO A 25 -0.37 -12.36 -7.18
CA PRO A 25 0.08 -12.27 -8.58
C PRO A 25 -0.86 -11.45 -9.49
N PHE A 26 -1.88 -10.79 -8.92
CA PHE A 26 -2.93 -10.03 -9.59
C PHE A 26 -2.99 -8.55 -9.19
N THR A 27 -2.10 -8.03 -8.34
CA THR A 27 -2.08 -6.59 -8.06
C THR A 27 -1.42 -5.84 -9.22
N ARG A 28 -2.20 -5.52 -10.25
CA ARG A 28 -1.75 -4.67 -11.36
C ARG A 28 -1.54 -3.25 -10.85
N THR A 29 -0.29 -2.81 -10.75
CA THR A 29 0.02 -1.39 -10.52
C THR A 29 -0.38 -0.59 -11.75
N ILE A 30 -1.28 0.37 -11.59
CA ILE A 30 -1.68 1.32 -12.63
C ILE A 30 -1.07 2.66 -12.26
N TYR A 31 -0.24 3.22 -13.14
CA TYR A 31 0.28 4.58 -12.98
C TYR A 31 -0.77 5.56 -13.49
N VAL A 32 -1.17 6.49 -12.65
CA VAL A 32 -2.11 7.56 -13.01
C VAL A 32 -1.27 8.74 -13.53
N PRO A 33 -1.57 9.30 -14.71
CA PRO A 33 -0.85 10.45 -15.25
C PRO A 33 -0.82 11.63 -14.27
N ASN A 34 0.26 12.42 -14.30
CA ASN A 34 0.35 13.65 -13.51
C ASN A 34 -0.81 14.59 -13.90
N GLY A 35 -1.61 14.97 -12.90
CA GLY A 35 -2.74 15.88 -13.06
C GLY A 35 -4.10 15.24 -12.77
N GLU A 36 -4.24 13.92 -12.85
CA GLU A 36 -5.50 13.24 -12.55
C GLU A 36 -5.64 12.92 -11.05
N PRO A 37 -6.75 13.32 -10.40
CA PRO A 37 -6.99 13.01 -8.99
C PRO A 37 -7.29 11.52 -8.80
N VAL A 38 -6.67 10.88 -7.81
CA VAL A 38 -6.92 9.47 -7.48
C VAL A 38 -7.87 9.38 -6.29
N ARG A 39 -8.98 8.66 -6.44
CA ARG A 39 -9.94 8.44 -5.34
C ARG A 39 -9.59 7.19 -4.54
N LEU A 40 -9.58 7.30 -3.22
CA LEU A 40 -9.39 6.16 -2.31
C LEU A 40 -10.62 5.25 -2.33
N ARG A 41 -10.41 3.96 -2.64
CA ARG A 41 -11.47 2.93 -2.66
C ARG A 41 -11.86 2.45 -1.26
N GLU A 42 -10.97 2.62 -0.28
CA GLU A 42 -11.17 2.21 1.10
C GLU A 42 -10.42 3.15 2.04
N THR A 43 -10.72 3.05 3.35
CA THR A 43 -10.01 3.83 4.36
C THR A 43 -8.60 3.29 4.57
N ILE A 44 -7.58 4.11 4.32
CA ILE A 44 -6.18 3.75 4.58
C ILE A 44 -5.85 4.09 6.04
N ARG A 45 -5.68 3.05 6.86
CA ARG A 45 -5.39 3.21 8.29
C ARG A 45 -3.93 3.60 8.53
N SER A 46 -3.70 4.52 9.45
CA SER A 46 -2.36 4.94 9.89
C SER A 46 -1.40 5.31 8.76
N ALA A 47 -1.94 5.96 7.71
CA ALA A 47 -1.17 6.46 6.59
C ALA A 47 -0.12 7.47 7.10
N LYS A 48 1.12 7.33 6.63
CA LYS A 48 2.17 8.33 6.84
C LYS A 48 1.88 9.51 5.92
N VAL A 49 1.81 10.70 6.48
CA VAL A 49 1.44 11.92 5.76
C VAL A 49 2.40 13.06 6.09
N TRP A 50 2.47 14.04 5.20
CA TRP A 50 3.02 15.36 5.49
C TRP A 50 1.84 16.30 5.76
N VAL A 51 1.84 16.96 6.92
CA VAL A 51 0.85 17.98 7.28
C VAL A 51 1.57 19.31 7.47
N LEU A 52 0.87 20.43 7.29
CA LEU A 52 1.46 21.74 7.54
C LEU A 52 1.30 22.09 9.02
N ASP A 53 2.36 22.61 9.65
CA ASP A 53 2.31 23.19 10.98
C ASP A 53 1.71 24.61 10.97
N GLU A 54 1.67 25.25 12.15
CA GLU A 54 1.15 26.61 12.34
C GLU A 54 1.87 27.66 11.47
N ASN A 55 3.11 27.39 11.05
CA ASN A 55 3.94 28.25 10.22
C ASN A 55 3.92 27.85 8.74
N GLY A 56 3.06 26.89 8.35
CA GLY A 56 2.99 26.39 6.99
C GLY A 56 4.13 25.45 6.60
N LYS A 57 4.90 24.92 7.55
CA LYS A 57 6.01 24.00 7.27
C LYS A 57 5.51 22.54 7.24
N PRO A 58 5.90 21.73 6.25
CA PRO A 58 5.61 20.29 6.24
C PRO A 58 6.24 19.56 7.42
N VAL A 59 5.44 18.83 8.19
CA VAL A 59 5.84 17.97 9.30
C VAL A 59 5.26 16.56 9.12
N ALA A 60 6.03 15.55 9.55
CA ALA A 60 5.63 14.16 9.40
C ALA A 60 4.54 13.78 10.42
N GLY A 61 3.48 13.13 9.95
CA GLY A 61 2.37 12.69 10.78
C GLY A 61 1.86 11.29 10.40
N LYS A 62 0.88 10.82 11.17
CA LYS A 62 0.09 9.63 10.86
C LYS A 62 -1.39 9.92 11.05
N MET A 63 -2.22 9.49 10.11
CA MET A 63 -3.68 9.59 10.23
C MET A 63 -4.38 8.49 9.43
N ASP A 64 -5.67 8.30 9.69
CA ASP A 64 -6.53 7.51 8.82
C ASP A 64 -7.02 8.38 7.67
N LEU A 65 -6.85 7.91 6.42
CA LEU A 65 -7.38 8.56 5.22
C LEU A 65 -8.71 7.90 4.85
N PRO A 66 -9.86 8.59 4.98
CA PRO A 66 -11.16 7.98 4.73
C PRO A 66 -11.36 7.53 3.28
N GLU A 67 -12.19 6.51 3.12
CA GLU A 67 -12.71 6.12 1.80
C GLU A 67 -13.32 7.33 1.08
N GLY A 68 -13.10 7.37 -0.23
CA GLY A 68 -13.68 8.37 -1.12
C GLY A 68 -12.94 9.70 -1.17
N TRP A 69 -11.92 9.91 -0.33
CA TRP A 69 -11.02 11.06 -0.44
C TRP A 69 -10.22 11.01 -1.74
N TYR A 70 -9.80 12.19 -2.23
CA TYR A 70 -8.97 12.31 -3.42
C TYR A 70 -7.53 12.65 -3.03
N CYS A 71 -6.58 11.94 -3.63
CA CYS A 71 -5.16 12.25 -3.63
C CYS A 71 -4.86 13.07 -4.90
N LEU A 72 -4.26 14.25 -4.71
CA LEU A 72 -3.83 15.12 -5.80
C LEU A 72 -2.32 14.95 -6.01
N PRO A 73 -1.83 15.06 -7.26
CA PRO A 73 -0.40 15.14 -7.52
C PRO A 73 0.17 16.39 -6.82
N VAL A 74 1.41 16.27 -6.34
CA VAL A 74 2.15 17.44 -5.86
C VAL A 74 2.41 18.34 -7.07
N PRO A 75 2.11 19.65 -7.00
CA PRO A 75 2.48 20.58 -8.05
C PRO A 75 3.98 20.49 -8.33
N PRO A 76 4.44 20.68 -9.57
CA PRO A 76 5.86 20.80 -9.85
C PRO A 76 6.45 21.94 -8.99
N GLU A 77 7.64 21.73 -8.44
CA GLU A 77 8.38 22.82 -7.81
C GLU A 77 8.66 23.89 -8.88
N GLU A 78 8.32 25.14 -8.60
CA GLU A 78 8.73 26.26 -9.46
C GLU A 78 10.26 26.39 -9.29
N GLU A 79 11.02 26.11 -10.37
CA GLU A 79 12.49 26.26 -10.41
C GLU A 79 12.94 27.72 -10.24
#